data_AF-D2B616-F1
#
_entry.id   AF-D2B616-F1
#
_cell.length_a   1.000
_cell.length_b   1.000
_cell.length_c   1.000
_cell.angle_alpha   90.00
_cell.angle_beta   90.00
_cell.angle_gamma   90.00
#
_symmetry.space_group_name_H-M   'P 1'
#
loop_
_entity.id
_entity.type
_entity.pdbx_description
1 polymer ?
#
loop_
_entity_poly.entity_id
_entity_poly.type
_entity_poly.pdbx_seq_one_letter_code
_entity_poly.pdbx_strand_id
1 'polypeptide(L)'
;MIIPALKCPRRRRGCSCCSVNAAVSVGRRLYADPVVKRKRHPPEFRLLLEQARRNAAGSPPRKHHLIPASYLHRWAEDSKVRVTVVDEHRSYLSSPEKAARETDFYRIEHPGVDADQVPPLLFETMLSRIEGNAKTVIDELISHRDVRALDPEHLALFAWHLALSITRGKAFRAEQREMLTDTYRLQYAKVTDQGIQARLRKHGIDPTPETVAIHRKLLDDLQTGEVWVQNPDAAVIASSGQIAAVLGDYLFRRNWVVYEAPPILVTCDEPVITIGGPGSPRSEREGVESAGVVMYPLSPSNLLVLFHAEMRPLGPPVLDHVETAEINREILAGASQWAFERPSRNIAKGLRVPPVPEKPFLREGPLPQVDGAESELYRYFRPTRWQDDAWAPPWPVARWWHGWWAEQFPRLADMSPGDKVDTRPERERQPVPTRKGRRR
;
A
#
# COMPACT_ATOMS: atom_id res chain seq x y z
N MET A 1 -9.43 -12.91 17.67
CA MET A 1 -8.56 -14.01 18.11
C MET A 1 -9.41 -15.28 18.06
N ILE A 2 -9.31 -16.06 16.98
CA ILE A 2 -10.08 -17.31 16.85
C ILE A 2 -9.15 -18.42 17.32
N ILE A 3 -9.50 -19.05 18.45
CA ILE A 3 -8.78 -20.21 18.98
C ILE A 3 -9.07 -21.39 18.03
N PRO A 4 -8.06 -22.09 17.48
CA PRO A 4 -8.31 -23.26 16.65
C PRO A 4 -8.89 -24.39 17.52
N ALA A 5 -10.00 -24.99 17.06
CA ALA A 5 -10.59 -26.16 17.70
C ALA A 5 -9.61 -27.34 17.63
N LEU A 6 -9.12 -27.79 18.79
CA LEU A 6 -8.25 -28.96 18.92
C LEU A 6 -9.00 -30.22 18.45
N LYS A 7 -8.47 -30.88 17.41
CA LYS A 7 -8.97 -32.19 16.94
C LYS A 7 -8.61 -33.27 17.95
N CYS A 8 -9.62 -33.95 18.48
CA CYS A 8 -9.46 -35.14 19.33
C CYS A 8 -8.84 -36.31 18.52
N PRO A 9 -7.65 -36.83 18.88
CA PRO A 9 -7.03 -37.92 18.16
C PRO A 9 -7.42 -39.25 18.81
N ARG A 10 -8.48 -39.89 18.29
CA ARG A 10 -8.74 -41.35 18.23
C ARG A 10 -10.23 -41.66 18.30
N ARG A 11 -10.81 -42.02 17.16
CA ARG A 11 -12.12 -42.70 17.09
C ARG A 11 -11.95 -44.14 17.58
N ARG A 12 -12.15 -44.40 18.87
CA ARG A 12 -12.51 -45.74 19.37
C ARG A 12 -14.00 -45.77 19.68
N ARG A 13 -14.71 -46.68 19.02
CA ARG A 13 -16.14 -46.94 19.27
C ARG A 13 -16.27 -47.48 20.69
N GLY A 14 -17.10 -46.85 21.52
CA GLY A 14 -17.47 -47.37 22.85
C GLY A 14 -17.05 -46.57 24.08
N CYS A 15 -16.62 -45.31 23.96
CA CYS A 15 -16.33 -44.48 25.14
C CYS A 15 -17.61 -43.77 25.64
N SER A 16 -17.95 -43.96 26.92
CA SER A 16 -19.15 -43.44 27.59
C SER A 16 -19.13 -41.93 27.89
N CYS A 17 -18.19 -41.17 27.33
CA CYS A 17 -18.12 -39.71 27.47
C CYS A 17 -18.98 -38.92 26.46
N CYS A 18 -19.78 -39.60 25.61
CA CYS A 18 -20.57 -38.98 24.54
C CYS A 18 -22.03 -38.66 24.90
N SER A 19 -22.30 -38.10 26.09
CA SER A 19 -23.64 -37.61 26.46
C SER A 19 -23.77 -36.07 26.56
N VAL A 20 -22.78 -35.29 26.10
CA VAL A 20 -22.83 -33.81 26.14
C VAL A 20 -23.31 -33.18 24.82
N ASN A 21 -24.14 -33.88 24.03
CA ASN A 21 -24.70 -33.33 22.78
C ASN A 21 -26.19 -32.95 22.84
N ALA A 22 -26.76 -32.81 24.03
CA ALA A 22 -28.14 -32.32 24.23
C ALA A 22 -28.23 -30.84 24.67
N ALA A 23 -27.10 -30.14 24.86
CA ALA A 23 -27.08 -28.77 25.40
C ALA A 23 -26.75 -27.65 24.38
N VAL A 24 -26.57 -27.97 23.09
CA VAL A 24 -26.21 -26.96 22.05
C VAL A 24 -27.45 -26.36 21.35
N SER A 25 -28.66 -26.86 21.61
CA SER A 25 -29.89 -26.37 20.99
C SER A 25 -30.67 -25.31 21.80
N VAL A 26 -30.21 -24.93 23.00
CA VAL A 26 -30.93 -24.00 23.90
C VAL A 26 -30.35 -22.57 23.91
N GLY A 27 -29.19 -22.34 23.29
CA GLY A 27 -28.50 -21.03 23.31
C GLY A 27 -28.95 -19.98 22.26
N ARG A 28 -29.87 -20.30 21.34
CA ARG A 28 -30.21 -19.40 20.21
C ARG A 28 -31.34 -18.38 20.47
N ARG A 29 -31.90 -18.31 21.69
CA ARG A 29 -33.11 -17.51 21.98
C ARG A 29 -32.92 -16.22 22.79
N LEU A 30 -31.70 -15.86 23.22
CA LEU A 30 -31.51 -14.73 24.15
C LEU A 30 -30.86 -13.47 23.56
N TYR A 31 -30.59 -13.43 22.27
CA TYR A 31 -30.30 -12.17 21.56
C TYR A 31 -31.31 -12.06 20.42
N ALA A 32 -32.48 -11.49 20.70
CA ALA A 32 -33.23 -10.86 19.63
C ALA A 32 -32.35 -9.73 19.12
N ASP A 33 -31.68 -9.95 17.98
CA ASP A 33 -30.85 -8.93 17.35
C ASP A 33 -31.70 -7.66 17.26
N PRO A 34 -31.23 -6.53 17.82
CA PRO A 34 -31.96 -5.28 17.70
C PRO A 34 -32.22 -5.07 16.22
N VAL A 35 -33.47 -4.74 15.86
CA VAL A 35 -33.85 -4.46 14.47
C VAL A 35 -33.01 -3.26 14.00
N VAL A 36 -31.82 -3.52 13.48
CA VAL A 36 -30.93 -2.51 12.94
C VAL A 36 -31.67 -1.97 11.72
N LYS A 37 -32.22 -0.76 11.84
CA LYS A 37 -32.82 -0.06 10.71
C LYS A 37 -31.80 -0.04 9.58
N ARG A 38 -32.04 -0.83 8.53
CA ARG A 38 -31.17 -0.91 7.36
C ARG A 38 -31.03 0.50 6.80
N LYS A 39 -29.85 1.11 6.94
CA LYS A 39 -29.54 2.39 6.30
C LYS A 39 -29.74 2.18 4.79
N ARG A 40 -30.55 3.03 4.17
CA ARG A 40 -30.74 2.96 2.71
C ARG A 40 -29.42 3.37 2.06
N HIS A 41 -28.81 2.44 1.34
CA HIS A 41 -27.61 2.74 0.56
C HIS A 41 -27.92 3.70 -0.59
N PRO A 42 -26.95 4.56 -0.97
CA PRO A 42 -27.07 5.38 -2.16
C PRO A 42 -27.39 4.55 -3.42
N PRO A 43 -28.12 5.09 -4.41
CA PRO A 43 -28.51 4.37 -5.63
C PRO A 43 -27.33 3.69 -6.35
N GLU A 44 -26.21 4.40 -6.50
CA GLU A 44 -25.00 3.93 -7.16
C GLU A 44 -24.36 2.73 -6.46
N PHE A 45 -24.40 2.70 -5.13
CA PHE A 45 -23.88 1.56 -4.35
C PHE A 45 -24.81 0.35 -4.47
N ARG A 46 -26.13 0.56 -4.57
CA ARG A 46 -27.09 -0.54 -4.80
C ARG A 46 -26.86 -1.21 -6.16
N LEU A 47 -26.64 -0.42 -7.21
CA LEU A 47 -26.29 -0.93 -8.54
C LEU A 47 -24.98 -1.74 -8.51
N LEU A 48 -23.99 -1.27 -7.76
CA LEU A 48 -22.72 -1.97 -7.57
C LEU A 48 -22.92 -3.32 -6.87
N LEU A 49 -23.73 -3.38 -5.79
CA LEU A 49 -24.07 -4.61 -5.10
C LEU A 49 -24.80 -5.60 -6.01
N GLU A 50 -25.78 -5.13 -6.79
CA GLU A 50 -26.52 -5.96 -7.75
C GLU A 50 -25.61 -6.52 -8.84
N GLN A 51 -24.69 -5.71 -9.36
CA GLN A 51 -23.68 -6.17 -10.32
C GLN A 51 -22.74 -7.22 -9.70
N ALA A 52 -22.26 -7.00 -8.47
CA ALA A 52 -21.40 -7.95 -7.78
C ALA A 52 -22.11 -9.29 -7.54
N ARG A 53 -23.39 -9.28 -7.17
CA ARG A 53 -24.20 -10.51 -7.04
C ARG A 53 -24.36 -11.24 -8.36
N ARG A 54 -24.63 -10.52 -9.45
CA ARG A 54 -24.72 -11.11 -10.80
C ARG A 54 -23.40 -11.77 -11.21
N ASN A 55 -22.26 -11.11 -10.94
CA ASN A 55 -20.94 -11.66 -11.21
C ASN A 55 -20.65 -12.91 -10.36
N ALA A 56 -21.08 -12.91 -9.10
CA ALA A 56 -20.87 -14.03 -8.18
C ALA A 56 -21.76 -15.25 -8.48
N ALA A 57 -22.95 -15.05 -9.05
CA ALA A 57 -23.88 -16.14 -9.40
C ALA A 57 -23.40 -17.02 -10.57
N GLY A 58 -22.43 -16.55 -11.35
CA GLY A 58 -21.80 -17.32 -12.43
C GLY A 58 -20.73 -18.30 -11.94
N SER A 59 -19.77 -18.61 -12.80
CA SER A 59 -18.49 -19.21 -12.37
C SER A 59 -17.54 -18.05 -12.05
N PRO A 60 -17.47 -17.58 -10.78
CA PRO A 60 -16.73 -16.38 -10.45
C PRO A 60 -15.24 -16.57 -10.81
N PRO A 61 -14.61 -15.57 -11.46
CA PRO A 61 -13.19 -15.66 -11.79
C PRO A 61 -12.39 -15.78 -10.49
N ARG A 62 -11.67 -16.89 -10.33
CA ARG A 62 -10.81 -17.07 -9.15
C ARG A 62 -9.49 -16.33 -9.27
N LYS A 63 -9.06 -15.97 -10.48
CA LYS A 63 -7.75 -15.31 -10.69
C LYS A 63 -7.97 -13.82 -10.85
N HIS A 64 -7.56 -13.06 -9.85
CA HIS A 64 -7.63 -11.61 -9.84
C HIS A 64 -6.32 -11.02 -10.33
N HIS A 65 -6.42 -9.93 -11.07
CA HIS A 65 -5.27 -9.16 -11.50
C HIS A 65 -4.81 -8.21 -10.40
N LEU A 66 -3.52 -8.20 -10.08
CA LEU A 66 -2.92 -7.15 -9.25
C LEU A 66 -2.85 -5.83 -10.02
N ILE A 67 -2.60 -5.93 -11.33
CA ILE A 67 -2.55 -4.83 -12.29
C ILE A 67 -3.51 -5.11 -13.44
N PRO A 68 -4.32 -4.13 -13.87
CA PRO A 68 -5.31 -4.35 -14.91
C PRO A 68 -4.67 -4.85 -16.20
N ALA A 69 -5.26 -5.84 -16.85
CA ALA A 69 -4.77 -6.30 -18.16
C ALA A 69 -4.79 -5.15 -19.19
N SER A 70 -5.78 -4.27 -19.14
CA SER A 70 -5.91 -3.06 -19.98
C SER A 70 -4.69 -2.14 -19.87
N TYR A 71 -4.08 -2.06 -18.70
CA TYR A 71 -2.83 -1.32 -18.47
C TYR A 71 -1.64 -2.05 -19.09
N LEU A 72 -1.50 -3.35 -18.85
CA LEU A 72 -0.40 -4.16 -19.40
C LEU A 72 -0.42 -4.28 -20.93
N HIS A 73 -1.58 -4.14 -21.57
CA HIS A 73 -1.67 -4.08 -23.04
C HIS A 73 -0.84 -2.94 -23.65
N ARG A 74 -0.56 -1.87 -22.90
CA ARG A 74 0.29 -0.76 -23.37
C ARG A 74 1.77 -1.17 -23.49
N TRP A 75 2.18 -2.23 -22.81
CA TRP A 75 3.52 -2.84 -22.93
C TRP A 75 3.52 -4.07 -23.83
N ALA A 76 2.39 -4.42 -24.46
CA ALA A 76 2.31 -5.62 -25.27
C ALA A 76 2.86 -5.41 -26.70
N GLU A 77 3.55 -6.43 -27.22
CA GLU A 77 3.80 -6.62 -28.66
C GLU A 77 3.33 -8.03 -29.00
N ASP A 78 2.65 -8.19 -30.14
CA ASP A 78 2.09 -9.49 -30.56
C ASP A 78 1.25 -10.18 -29.46
N SER A 79 0.48 -9.38 -28.71
CA SER A 79 -0.32 -9.82 -27.56
C SER A 79 0.49 -10.46 -26.41
N LYS A 80 1.80 -10.17 -26.34
CA LYS A 80 2.70 -10.62 -25.28
C LYS A 80 3.35 -9.44 -24.58
N VAL A 81 3.58 -9.61 -23.29
CA VAL A 81 4.42 -8.74 -22.46
C VAL A 81 5.58 -9.57 -21.93
N ARG A 82 6.76 -8.96 -21.82
CA ARG A 82 7.88 -9.59 -21.11
C ARG A 82 7.69 -9.37 -19.63
N VAL A 83 7.62 -10.47 -18.88
CA VAL A 83 7.55 -10.48 -17.42
C VAL A 83 8.92 -10.87 -16.90
N THR A 84 9.46 -10.08 -15.98
CA THR A 84 10.72 -10.37 -15.27
C THR A 84 10.40 -10.53 -13.78
N VAL A 85 10.81 -11.66 -13.20
CA VAL A 85 10.84 -11.83 -11.74
C VAL A 85 12.11 -11.13 -11.26
N VAL A 86 11.95 -9.99 -10.59
CA VAL A 86 13.03 -9.01 -10.37
C VAL A 86 14.22 -9.64 -9.65
N ASP A 87 13.97 -10.29 -8.52
CA ASP A 87 15.02 -10.84 -7.65
C ASP A 87 15.68 -12.11 -8.23
N GLU A 88 14.99 -12.82 -9.13
CA GLU A 88 15.51 -14.01 -9.81
C GLU A 88 16.23 -13.66 -11.13
N HIS A 89 16.12 -12.42 -11.63
CA HIS A 89 16.55 -12.01 -12.97
C HIS A 89 16.06 -12.94 -14.10
N ARG A 90 14.91 -13.59 -13.88
CA ARG A 90 14.32 -14.54 -14.82
C ARG A 90 13.18 -13.89 -15.58
N SER A 91 13.24 -13.96 -16.91
CA SER A 91 12.23 -13.36 -17.78
C SER A 91 11.55 -14.40 -18.67
N TYR A 92 10.26 -14.19 -18.92
CA TYR A 92 9.45 -15.00 -19.84
C TYR A 92 8.38 -14.13 -20.50
N LEU A 93 7.78 -14.63 -21.59
CA LEU A 93 6.67 -13.95 -22.26
C LEU A 93 5.34 -14.47 -21.71
N SER A 94 4.41 -13.56 -21.42
CA SER A 94 3.04 -13.87 -21.01
C SER A 94 2.06 -13.01 -21.77
N SER A 95 0.79 -13.37 -21.82
CA SER A 95 -0.22 -12.40 -22.29
C SER A 95 -0.59 -11.43 -21.16
N PRO A 96 -0.96 -10.18 -21.47
CA PRO A 96 -1.44 -9.22 -20.47
C PRO A 96 -2.54 -9.76 -19.56
N GLU A 97 -3.42 -10.59 -20.12
CA GLU A 97 -4.48 -11.24 -19.35
C GLU A 97 -3.87 -12.24 -18.36
N LYS A 98 -2.84 -13.01 -18.69
CA LYS A 98 -2.30 -14.03 -17.78
C LYS A 98 -1.26 -13.49 -16.80
N ALA A 99 -0.65 -12.35 -17.10
CA ALA A 99 0.35 -11.70 -16.25
C ALA A 99 -0.26 -11.16 -14.95
N ALA A 100 0.54 -11.09 -13.89
CA ALA A 100 0.20 -10.46 -12.60
C ALA A 100 -1.12 -10.96 -11.97
N ARG A 101 -1.45 -12.25 -12.11
CA ARG A 101 -2.67 -12.85 -11.55
C ARG A 101 -2.40 -13.62 -10.27
N GLU A 102 -3.30 -13.47 -9.31
CA GLU A 102 -3.33 -14.25 -8.08
C GLU A 102 -4.69 -14.87 -7.82
N THR A 103 -4.69 -16.09 -7.28
CA THR A 103 -5.91 -16.82 -7.00
C THR A 103 -6.54 -16.30 -5.71
N ASP A 104 -7.84 -15.99 -5.75
CA ASP A 104 -8.71 -15.54 -4.66
C ASP A 104 -8.22 -14.28 -3.90
N PHE A 105 -7.27 -13.53 -4.48
CA PHE A 105 -6.65 -12.37 -3.83
C PHE A 105 -7.64 -11.30 -3.32
N TYR A 106 -8.66 -10.90 -4.09
CA TYR A 106 -9.67 -9.90 -3.67
C TYR A 106 -10.98 -10.49 -3.17
N ARG A 107 -11.02 -11.80 -2.89
CA ARG A 107 -12.24 -12.47 -2.50
C ARG A 107 -12.60 -12.13 -1.05
N ILE A 108 -13.79 -11.60 -0.83
CA ILE A 108 -14.30 -11.30 0.51
C ILE A 108 -15.10 -12.50 1.00
N GLU A 109 -14.43 -13.44 1.67
CA GLU A 109 -15.09 -14.57 2.33
C GLU A 109 -14.63 -14.69 3.78
N HIS A 110 -15.58 -14.60 4.71
CA HIS A 110 -15.33 -14.83 6.13
C HIS A 110 -16.63 -15.29 6.80
N PRO A 111 -16.62 -16.27 7.74
CA PRO A 111 -17.83 -16.75 8.40
C PRO A 111 -18.67 -15.68 9.11
N GLY A 112 -18.03 -14.57 9.49
CA GLY A 112 -18.69 -13.41 10.11
C GLY A 112 -19.19 -12.35 9.14
N VAL A 113 -19.09 -12.57 7.82
CA VAL A 113 -19.54 -11.63 6.79
C VAL A 113 -20.73 -12.24 6.05
N ASP A 114 -21.86 -11.55 6.09
CA ASP A 114 -23.08 -11.95 5.37
C ASP A 114 -22.90 -11.66 3.87
N ALA A 115 -22.83 -12.72 3.06
CA ALA A 115 -22.64 -12.64 1.61
C ALA A 115 -23.79 -11.92 0.89
N ASP A 116 -24.99 -11.86 1.47
CA ASP A 116 -26.11 -11.11 0.90
C ASP A 116 -25.91 -9.61 1.07
N GLN A 117 -25.23 -9.18 2.14
CA GLN A 117 -24.92 -7.77 2.41
C GLN A 117 -23.63 -7.33 1.73
N VAL A 118 -22.62 -8.19 1.74
CA VAL A 118 -21.30 -7.94 1.16
C VAL A 118 -20.97 -9.11 0.22
N PRO A 119 -21.37 -9.02 -1.06
CA PRO A 119 -21.08 -10.06 -2.04
C PRO A 119 -19.57 -10.30 -2.15
N PRO A 120 -19.09 -11.55 -2.33
CA PRO A 120 -17.66 -11.88 -2.36
C PRO A 120 -16.84 -11.12 -3.42
N LEU A 121 -17.50 -10.73 -4.53
CA LEU A 121 -16.89 -9.99 -5.65
C LEU A 121 -17.19 -8.49 -5.64
N LEU A 122 -17.68 -7.94 -4.52
CA LEU A 122 -18.00 -6.51 -4.43
C LEU A 122 -16.78 -5.64 -4.74
N PHE A 123 -15.63 -5.98 -4.15
CA PHE A 123 -14.40 -5.21 -4.34
C PHE A 123 -13.86 -5.32 -5.77
N GLU A 124 -13.85 -6.51 -6.36
CA GLU A 124 -13.46 -6.71 -7.77
C GLU A 124 -14.36 -5.91 -8.73
N THR A 125 -15.67 -5.90 -8.48
CA THR A 125 -16.63 -5.14 -9.30
C THR A 125 -16.39 -3.63 -9.17
N MET A 126 -16.09 -3.15 -7.96
CA MET A 126 -15.72 -1.75 -7.73
C MET A 126 -14.42 -1.38 -8.45
N LEU A 127 -13.38 -2.21 -8.31
CA LEU A 127 -12.10 -2.00 -8.98
C LEU A 127 -12.26 -1.96 -10.50
N SER A 128 -13.05 -2.87 -11.08
CA SER A 128 -13.30 -2.91 -12.52
C SER A 128 -13.87 -1.60 -13.05
N ARG A 129 -14.77 -0.95 -12.30
CA ARG A 129 -15.34 0.35 -12.67
C ARG A 129 -14.30 1.47 -12.58
N ILE A 130 -13.51 1.50 -11.50
CA ILE A 130 -12.46 2.50 -11.30
C ILE A 130 -11.37 2.36 -12.38
N GLU A 131 -10.96 1.14 -12.70
CA GLU A 131 -9.99 0.83 -13.74
C GLU A 131 -10.50 1.19 -15.15
N GLY A 132 -11.80 1.02 -15.40
CA GLY A 132 -12.44 1.49 -16.63
C GLY A 132 -12.28 3.00 -16.83
N ASN A 133 -12.58 3.77 -15.78
CA ASN A 133 -12.39 5.23 -15.79
C ASN A 133 -10.91 5.60 -15.92
N ALA A 134 -10.03 4.95 -15.15
CA ALA A 134 -8.60 5.19 -15.20
C ALA A 134 -8.01 4.93 -16.60
N LYS A 135 -8.49 3.91 -17.31
CA LYS A 135 -8.06 3.64 -18.69
C LYS A 135 -8.30 4.85 -19.59
N THR A 136 -9.49 5.44 -19.53
CA THR A 136 -9.87 6.65 -20.30
C THR A 136 -8.93 7.81 -19.98
N VAL A 137 -8.71 8.08 -18.68
CA VAL A 137 -7.80 9.16 -18.26
C VAL A 137 -6.37 8.94 -18.72
N ILE A 138 -5.87 7.69 -18.66
CA ILE A 138 -4.53 7.37 -19.18
C ILE A 138 -4.45 7.62 -20.69
N ASP A 139 -5.49 7.27 -21.46
CA ASP A 139 -5.53 7.55 -22.90
C ASP A 139 -5.50 9.07 -23.17
N GLU A 140 -6.30 9.86 -22.45
CA GLU A 140 -6.31 11.32 -22.54
C GLU A 140 -4.94 11.94 -22.18
N LEU A 141 -4.31 11.47 -21.09
CA LEU A 141 -2.99 11.95 -20.66
C LEU A 141 -1.89 11.62 -21.67
N ILE A 142 -1.94 10.46 -22.32
CA ILE A 142 -0.97 10.09 -23.37
C ILE A 142 -1.17 10.95 -24.61
N SER A 143 -2.43 11.16 -25.03
CA SER A 143 -2.76 11.91 -26.24
C SER A 143 -2.47 13.40 -26.11
N HIS A 144 -2.85 14.02 -25.00
CA HIS A 144 -2.75 15.47 -24.81
C HIS A 144 -1.48 15.90 -24.08
N ARG A 145 -0.94 15.04 -23.20
CA ARG A 145 0.19 15.34 -22.31
C ARG A 145 -0.01 16.62 -21.46
N ASP A 146 -1.25 17.05 -21.30
CA ASP A 146 -1.64 18.21 -20.50
C ASP A 146 -2.76 17.79 -19.54
N VAL A 147 -2.47 17.82 -18.25
CA VAL A 147 -3.40 17.43 -17.19
C VAL A 147 -4.57 18.43 -17.10
N ARG A 148 -4.38 19.67 -17.55
CA ARG A 148 -5.43 20.70 -17.56
C ARG A 148 -6.52 20.43 -18.59
N ALA A 149 -6.27 19.50 -19.52
CA ALA A 149 -7.27 19.05 -20.48
C ALA A 149 -8.23 18.01 -19.87
N LEU A 150 -7.90 17.44 -18.71
CA LEU A 150 -8.77 16.49 -18.03
C LEU A 150 -9.93 17.19 -17.35
N ASP A 151 -11.10 16.55 -17.39
CA ASP A 151 -12.22 16.92 -16.54
C ASP A 151 -11.85 16.78 -15.04
N PRO A 152 -12.26 17.72 -14.16
CA PRO A 152 -11.94 17.62 -12.74
C PRO A 152 -12.43 16.34 -12.05
N GLU A 153 -13.57 15.78 -12.47
CA GLU A 153 -14.08 14.50 -11.95
C GLU A 153 -13.19 13.35 -12.39
N HIS A 154 -12.76 13.34 -13.66
CA HIS A 154 -11.79 12.37 -14.18
C HIS A 154 -10.48 12.41 -13.41
N LEU A 155 -9.96 13.61 -13.12
CA LEU A 155 -8.74 13.78 -12.34
C LEU A 155 -8.89 13.23 -10.91
N ALA A 156 -10.00 13.52 -10.23
CA ALA A 156 -10.28 13.02 -8.89
C ALA A 156 -10.42 11.48 -8.87
N LEU A 157 -11.16 10.91 -9.83
CA LEU A 157 -11.30 9.46 -9.99
C LEU A 157 -9.96 8.77 -10.27
N PHE A 158 -9.10 9.42 -11.05
CA PHE A 158 -7.79 8.88 -11.36
C PHE A 158 -6.81 8.99 -10.17
N ALA A 159 -6.87 10.07 -9.38
CA ALA A 159 -6.15 10.15 -8.10
C ALA A 159 -6.56 9.01 -7.15
N TRP A 160 -7.86 8.69 -7.09
CA TRP A 160 -8.34 7.54 -6.32
C TRP A 160 -7.87 6.20 -6.89
N HIS A 161 -7.79 6.05 -8.22
CA HIS A 161 -7.19 4.86 -8.85
C HIS A 161 -5.72 4.68 -8.47
N LEU A 162 -4.92 5.74 -8.48
CA LEU A 162 -3.51 5.71 -8.05
C LEU A 162 -3.41 5.32 -6.57
N ALA A 163 -4.26 5.89 -5.71
CA ALA A 163 -4.32 5.56 -4.29
C ALA A 163 -4.70 4.09 -4.02
N LEU A 164 -5.66 3.55 -4.79
CA LEU A 164 -6.01 2.14 -4.72
C LEU A 164 -4.86 1.25 -5.22
N SER A 165 -4.13 1.68 -6.25
CA SER A 165 -2.96 0.94 -6.74
C SER A 165 -1.87 0.81 -5.69
N ILE A 166 -1.70 1.81 -4.81
CA ILE A 166 -0.78 1.74 -3.65
C ILE A 166 -1.27 0.74 -2.60
N THR A 167 -2.57 0.73 -2.31
CA THR A 167 -3.13 0.04 -1.13
C THR A 167 -3.64 -1.37 -1.42
N ARG A 168 -3.77 -1.76 -2.69
CA ARG A 168 -4.33 -3.07 -3.05
C ARG A 168 -3.28 -4.14 -3.35
N GLY A 169 -2.01 -3.77 -3.43
CA GLY A 169 -0.90 -4.64 -3.84
C GLY A 169 -0.43 -5.64 -2.78
N LYS A 170 0.56 -6.45 -3.14
CA LYS A 170 1.17 -7.43 -2.21
C LYS A 170 1.95 -6.72 -1.12
N ALA A 171 2.70 -5.67 -1.50
CA ALA A 171 3.54 -4.93 -0.58
C ALA A 171 2.71 -4.38 0.58
N PHE A 172 1.59 -3.71 0.28
CA PHE A 172 0.69 -3.17 1.29
C PHE A 172 0.11 -4.25 2.22
N ARG A 173 -0.27 -5.43 1.71
CA ARG A 173 -0.78 -6.52 2.56
C ARG A 173 0.28 -7.09 3.48
N ALA A 174 1.51 -7.23 2.99
CA ALA A 174 2.64 -7.67 3.80
C ALA A 174 2.93 -6.64 4.90
N GLU A 175 2.95 -5.34 4.56
CA GLU A 175 3.09 -4.23 5.49
C GLU A 175 2.02 -4.26 6.59
N GLN A 176 0.74 -4.40 6.24
CA GLN A 176 -0.36 -4.46 7.22
C GLN A 176 -0.27 -5.67 8.16
N ARG A 177 0.16 -6.83 7.65
CA ARG A 177 0.35 -8.04 8.48
C ARG A 177 1.48 -7.87 9.48
N GLU A 178 2.62 -7.33 9.04
CA GLU A 178 3.79 -7.12 9.89
C GLU A 178 3.49 -6.05 10.94
N MET A 179 2.92 -4.90 10.53
CA MET A 179 2.55 -3.81 11.43
C MET A 179 1.57 -4.29 12.52
N LEU A 180 0.57 -5.10 12.16
CA LEU A 180 -0.38 -5.65 13.12
C LEU A 180 0.30 -6.61 14.10
N THR A 181 1.13 -7.52 13.58
CA THR A 181 1.87 -8.48 14.42
C THR A 181 2.77 -7.74 15.41
N ASP A 182 3.50 -6.73 14.95
CA ASP A 182 4.39 -5.93 15.79
C ASP A 182 3.64 -5.11 16.85
N THR A 183 2.50 -4.50 16.47
CA THR A 183 1.64 -3.78 17.42
C THR A 183 1.15 -4.70 18.54
N TYR A 184 0.76 -5.94 18.20
CA TYR A 184 0.40 -6.95 19.19
C TYR A 184 1.60 -7.38 20.03
N ARG A 185 2.79 -7.51 19.46
CA ARG A 185 4.00 -7.78 20.25
C ARG A 185 4.22 -6.71 21.31
N LEU A 186 4.13 -5.42 20.95
CA LEU A 186 4.26 -4.31 21.90
C LEU A 186 3.17 -4.33 22.98
N GLN A 187 1.90 -4.42 22.56
CA GLN A 187 0.77 -4.37 23.48
C GLN A 187 0.80 -5.52 24.50
N TYR A 188 1.41 -6.65 24.14
CA TYR A 188 1.47 -7.84 24.98
C TYR A 188 2.85 -8.16 25.57
N ALA A 189 3.90 -7.37 25.27
CA ALA A 189 5.27 -7.63 25.72
C ALA A 189 5.41 -7.72 27.24
N LYS A 190 4.64 -6.92 27.98
CA LYS A 190 4.73 -6.81 29.45
C LYS A 190 3.56 -7.51 30.18
N VAL A 191 2.82 -8.38 29.49
CA VAL A 191 1.65 -9.04 30.09
C VAL A 191 2.08 -10.15 31.06
N THR A 192 1.69 -10.00 32.32
CA THR A 192 1.93 -10.98 33.40
C THR A 192 0.82 -12.04 33.44
N ASP A 193 1.03 -13.14 34.19
CA ASP A 193 0.01 -14.18 34.32
C ASP A 193 -1.26 -13.63 34.98
N GLN A 194 -1.10 -12.73 35.95
CA GLN A 194 -2.22 -11.99 36.55
C GLN A 194 -2.97 -11.15 35.50
N GLY A 195 -2.24 -10.51 34.58
CA GLY A 195 -2.83 -9.80 33.44
C GLY A 195 -3.61 -10.71 32.49
N ILE A 196 -3.08 -11.91 32.22
CA ILE A 196 -3.79 -12.96 31.46
C ILE A 196 -5.07 -13.36 32.18
N GLN A 197 -4.98 -13.70 33.48
CA GLN A 197 -6.14 -14.10 34.30
C GLN A 197 -7.23 -13.01 34.31
N ALA A 198 -6.83 -11.74 34.47
CA ALA A 198 -7.78 -10.61 34.47
C ALA A 198 -8.49 -10.47 33.11
N ARG A 199 -7.78 -10.63 31.99
CA ARG A 199 -8.36 -10.60 30.65
C ARG A 199 -9.31 -11.77 30.41
N LEU A 200 -8.95 -12.98 30.85
CA LEU A 200 -9.82 -14.16 30.76
C LEU A 200 -11.13 -13.93 31.52
N ARG A 201 -11.07 -13.45 32.77
CA ARG A 201 -12.26 -13.09 33.56
C ARG A 201 -13.11 -12.03 32.87
N LYS A 202 -12.49 -10.99 32.29
CA LYS A 202 -13.19 -9.93 31.53
C LYS A 202 -13.98 -10.49 30.33
N HIS A 203 -13.51 -11.58 29.74
CA HIS A 203 -14.18 -12.27 28.64
C HIS A 203 -15.09 -13.42 29.09
N GLY A 204 -15.34 -13.57 30.40
CA GLY A 204 -16.19 -14.64 30.94
C GLY A 204 -15.57 -16.04 30.88
N ILE A 205 -14.25 -16.14 30.75
CA ILE A 205 -13.51 -17.39 30.72
C ILE A 205 -12.88 -17.62 32.09
N ASP A 206 -13.08 -18.80 32.68
CA ASP A 206 -12.49 -19.16 33.97
C ASP A 206 -10.96 -19.32 33.82
N PRO A 207 -10.14 -18.55 34.57
CA PRO A 207 -8.69 -18.55 34.40
C PRO A 207 -8.03 -19.74 35.13
N THR A 208 -8.29 -20.95 34.64
CA THR A 208 -7.60 -22.17 35.14
C THR A 208 -6.10 -22.12 34.81
N PRO A 209 -5.24 -22.81 35.57
CA PRO A 209 -3.80 -22.86 35.28
C PRO A 209 -3.49 -23.31 33.83
N GLU A 210 -4.27 -24.27 33.32
CA GLU A 210 -4.16 -24.74 31.93
C GLU A 210 -4.51 -23.63 30.92
N THR A 211 -5.61 -22.91 31.13
CA THR A 211 -6.02 -21.82 30.21
C THR A 211 -5.01 -20.69 30.22
N VAL A 212 -4.45 -20.35 31.40
CA VAL A 212 -3.39 -19.34 31.53
C VAL A 212 -2.13 -19.80 30.80
N ALA A 213 -1.71 -21.06 30.96
CA ALA A 213 -0.54 -21.61 30.27
C ALA A 213 -0.69 -21.60 28.74
N ILE A 214 -1.88 -21.91 28.21
CA ILE A 214 -2.18 -21.82 26.77
C ILE A 214 -2.01 -20.39 26.26
N HIS A 215 -2.55 -19.40 26.99
CA HIS A 215 -2.43 -17.99 26.59
C HIS A 215 -0.99 -17.49 26.74
N ARG A 216 -0.27 -17.90 27.79
CA ARG A 216 1.14 -17.59 27.98
C ARG A 216 1.95 -18.11 26.80
N LYS A 217 1.81 -19.39 26.43
CA LYS A 217 2.47 -19.98 25.28
C LYS A 217 2.15 -19.20 23.99
N LEU A 218 0.89 -18.85 23.75
CA LEU A 218 0.51 -18.05 22.58
C LEU A 218 1.23 -16.69 22.54
N LEU A 219 1.37 -16.02 23.68
CA LEU A 219 2.11 -14.76 23.76
C LEU A 219 3.60 -14.98 23.55
N ASP A 220 4.19 -16.02 24.12
CA ASP A 220 5.60 -16.36 23.92
C ASP A 220 5.88 -16.69 22.45
N ASP A 221 5.05 -17.53 21.82
CA ASP A 221 5.10 -17.86 20.39
C ASP A 221 4.95 -16.61 19.50
N LEU A 222 4.12 -15.64 19.92
CA LEU A 222 3.99 -14.36 19.23
C LEU A 222 5.28 -13.52 19.34
N GLN A 223 5.93 -13.50 20.51
CA GLN A 223 7.20 -12.78 20.72
C GLN A 223 8.36 -13.43 19.96
N THR A 224 8.42 -14.77 19.88
CA THR A 224 9.44 -15.49 19.11
C THR A 224 9.18 -15.46 17.60
N GLY A 225 7.95 -15.13 17.18
CA GLY A 225 7.54 -15.13 15.78
C GLY A 225 7.11 -16.47 15.22
N GLU A 226 6.92 -17.48 16.08
CA GLU A 226 6.26 -18.74 15.71
C GLU A 226 4.78 -18.52 15.34
N VAL A 227 4.13 -17.52 15.96
CA VAL A 227 2.77 -17.08 15.66
C VAL A 227 2.77 -15.65 15.16
N TRP A 228 1.95 -15.37 14.14
CA TRP A 228 1.69 -14.02 13.63
C TRP A 228 0.21 -13.66 13.74
N VAL A 229 -0.08 -12.36 13.74
CA VAL A 229 -1.45 -11.83 13.76
C VAL A 229 -1.83 -11.43 12.34
N GLN A 230 -2.97 -11.91 11.87
CA GLN A 230 -3.49 -11.56 10.55
C GLN A 230 -4.92 -11.05 10.67
N ASN A 231 -5.18 -9.89 10.06
CA ASN A 231 -6.53 -9.43 9.81
C ASN A 231 -7.20 -10.36 8.79
N PRO A 232 -8.50 -10.67 8.94
CA PRO A 232 -9.26 -11.30 7.87
C PRO A 232 -9.09 -10.52 6.57
N ASP A 233 -8.97 -11.21 5.43
CA ASP A 233 -8.72 -10.55 4.13
C ASP A 233 -9.79 -9.49 3.80
N ALA A 234 -11.04 -9.76 4.19
CA ALA A 234 -12.15 -8.81 4.13
C ALA A 234 -11.85 -7.46 4.83
N ALA A 235 -11.23 -7.51 6.02
CA ALA A 235 -10.86 -6.31 6.77
C ALA A 235 -9.70 -5.58 6.10
N VAL A 236 -8.70 -6.29 5.58
CA VAL A 236 -7.59 -5.68 4.83
C VAL A 236 -8.10 -4.98 3.58
N ILE A 237 -9.00 -5.60 2.83
CA ILE A 237 -9.64 -5.01 1.64
C ILE A 237 -10.43 -3.76 2.01
N ALA A 238 -11.23 -3.81 3.08
CA ALA A 238 -11.99 -2.65 3.55
C ALA A 238 -11.06 -1.49 3.97
N SER A 239 -10.01 -1.77 4.74
CA SER A 239 -9.01 -0.77 5.13
C SER A 239 -8.27 -0.19 3.93
N SER A 240 -8.01 -0.99 2.89
CA SER A 240 -7.37 -0.52 1.66
C SER A 240 -8.20 0.58 1.00
N GLY A 241 -9.53 0.39 0.90
CA GLY A 241 -10.43 1.42 0.35
C GLY A 241 -10.47 2.70 1.19
N GLN A 242 -10.47 2.57 2.53
CA GLN A 242 -10.46 3.73 3.44
C GLN A 242 -9.16 4.52 3.35
N ILE A 243 -8.01 3.84 3.37
CA ILE A 243 -6.70 4.48 3.25
C ILE A 243 -6.55 5.10 1.85
N ALA A 244 -7.04 4.43 0.80
CA ALA A 244 -7.02 4.97 -0.55
C ALA A 244 -7.80 6.29 -0.67
N ALA A 245 -8.90 6.47 0.08
CA ALA A 245 -9.64 7.74 0.07
C ALA A 245 -8.79 8.90 0.61
N VAL A 246 -8.02 8.66 1.68
CA VAL A 246 -7.10 9.65 2.26
C VAL A 246 -5.93 9.92 1.31
N LEU A 247 -5.29 8.87 0.78
CA LEU A 247 -4.17 9.02 -0.16
C LEU A 247 -4.61 9.70 -1.47
N GLY A 248 -5.85 9.49 -1.91
CA GLY A 248 -6.40 10.12 -3.11
C GLY A 248 -6.44 11.63 -3.01
N ASP A 249 -6.80 12.18 -1.84
CA ASP A 249 -6.77 13.63 -1.60
C ASP A 249 -5.35 14.20 -1.67
N TYR A 250 -4.36 13.51 -1.08
CA TYR A 250 -2.96 13.92 -1.18
C TYR A 250 -2.45 13.89 -2.63
N LEU A 251 -2.78 12.84 -3.41
CA LEU A 251 -2.40 12.75 -4.82
C LEU A 251 -3.07 13.82 -5.67
N PHE A 252 -4.35 14.11 -5.42
CA PHE A 252 -5.12 15.10 -6.14
C PHE A 252 -4.49 16.51 -6.03
N ARG A 253 -3.94 16.86 -4.86
CA ARG A 253 -3.35 18.19 -4.60
C ARG A 253 -1.92 18.39 -5.13
N ARG A 254 -1.30 17.36 -5.68
CA ARG A 254 0.06 17.43 -6.22
C ARG A 254 0.12 18.22 -7.52
N ASN A 255 1.33 18.54 -7.98
CA ASN A 255 1.57 19.13 -9.30
C ASN A 255 1.81 18.02 -10.33
N TRP A 256 0.87 17.80 -11.25
CA TRP A 256 0.89 16.68 -12.19
C TRP A 256 1.55 17.10 -13.50
N VAL A 257 2.49 16.29 -14.00
CA VAL A 257 3.20 16.52 -15.27
C VAL A 257 3.35 15.19 -16.00
N VAL A 258 3.02 15.17 -17.29
CA VAL A 258 3.29 14.02 -18.16
C VAL A 258 4.61 14.25 -18.89
N TYR A 259 5.59 13.41 -18.60
CA TYR A 259 6.85 13.40 -19.31
C TYR A 259 6.78 12.48 -20.53
N GLU A 260 7.34 12.94 -21.65
CA GLU A 260 7.76 12.05 -22.74
C GLU A 260 9.09 11.39 -22.39
N ALA A 261 9.24 10.12 -22.72
CA ALA A 261 10.47 9.36 -22.55
C ALA A 261 10.77 8.54 -23.81
N PRO A 262 12.04 8.20 -24.06
CA PRO A 262 12.42 7.09 -24.93
C PRO A 262 11.53 5.86 -24.70
N PRO A 263 11.13 5.12 -25.77
CA PRO A 263 10.18 3.99 -25.72
C PRO A 263 10.78 2.72 -25.09
N ILE A 264 11.27 2.86 -23.86
CA ILE A 264 11.99 1.84 -23.07
C ILE A 264 11.56 1.85 -21.60
N LEU A 265 10.51 2.60 -21.22
CA LEU A 265 10.01 2.58 -19.85
C LEU A 265 9.48 1.18 -19.50
N VAL A 266 9.88 0.71 -18.33
CA VAL A 266 9.32 -0.48 -17.69
C VAL A 266 8.16 -0.09 -16.78
N THR A 267 7.33 -1.04 -16.39
CA THR A 267 6.42 -0.91 -15.25
C THR A 267 6.59 -2.13 -14.33
N CYS A 268 5.89 -2.18 -13.21
CA CYS A 268 5.99 -3.28 -12.25
C CYS A 268 4.65 -3.56 -11.60
N ASP A 269 4.58 -4.60 -10.76
CA ASP A 269 3.39 -5.03 -10.01
C ASP A 269 2.91 -4.06 -8.92
N GLU A 270 3.69 -3.01 -8.62
CA GLU A 270 3.37 -1.89 -7.73
C GLU A 270 3.63 -0.57 -8.48
N PRO A 271 2.78 -0.17 -9.45
CA PRO A 271 3.15 0.79 -10.49
C PRO A 271 3.20 2.25 -10.02
N VAL A 272 2.76 2.53 -8.78
CA VAL A 272 2.82 3.87 -8.18
C VAL A 272 4.04 3.95 -7.27
N ILE A 273 5.05 4.68 -7.71
CA ILE A 273 6.36 4.75 -7.06
C ILE A 273 6.50 6.06 -6.30
N THR A 274 6.76 6.01 -5.00
CA THR A 274 7.05 7.18 -4.16
C THR A 274 8.55 7.38 -3.99
N ILE A 275 9.04 8.60 -4.25
CA ILE A 275 10.44 8.98 -4.15
C ILE A 275 10.56 10.21 -3.23
N GLY A 276 11.37 10.10 -2.18
CA GLY A 276 11.57 11.19 -1.22
C GLY A 276 12.28 12.41 -1.79
N GLY A 277 13.42 12.20 -2.44
CA GLY A 277 14.25 13.29 -2.95
C GLY A 277 15.37 13.70 -1.98
N PRO A 278 16.21 14.68 -2.35
CA PRO A 278 17.35 15.09 -1.55
C PRO A 278 17.00 15.38 -0.08
N GLY A 279 17.80 14.75 0.79
CA GLY A 279 17.69 14.84 2.25
C GLY A 279 16.65 13.93 2.92
N SER A 280 15.84 13.17 2.16
CA SER A 280 15.26 11.91 2.66
C SER A 280 16.33 10.80 2.63
N PRO A 281 16.24 9.75 3.47
CA PRO A 281 17.20 8.65 3.43
C PRO A 281 16.80 7.70 2.30
N ARG A 282 17.78 7.15 1.56
CA ARG A 282 17.47 6.15 0.51
C ARG A 282 16.95 4.85 1.10
N SER A 283 17.26 4.58 2.37
CA SER A 283 16.84 3.37 3.08
C SER A 283 15.35 3.33 3.42
N GLU A 284 14.63 4.44 3.33
CA GLU A 284 13.22 4.51 3.74
C GLU A 284 12.31 4.96 2.60
N ARG A 285 11.15 4.30 2.49
CA ARG A 285 10.11 4.63 1.53
C ARG A 285 9.21 5.71 2.13
N GLU A 286 9.26 6.88 1.53
CA GLU A 286 8.40 8.00 1.90
C GLU A 286 6.90 7.70 1.69
N GLY A 287 6.07 8.41 2.46
CA GLY A 287 4.62 8.42 2.28
C GLY A 287 4.20 9.24 1.06
N VAL A 288 2.94 9.11 0.64
CA VAL A 288 2.39 9.90 -0.47
C VAL A 288 2.33 11.39 -0.14
N GLU A 289 2.19 11.77 1.12
CA GLU A 289 2.23 13.17 1.53
C GLU A 289 3.67 13.70 1.47
N SER A 290 4.61 13.02 2.13
CA SER A 290 6.00 13.47 2.30
C SER A 290 6.92 13.27 1.09
N ALA A 291 6.59 12.38 0.15
CA ALA A 291 7.46 12.11 -1.00
C ALA A 291 7.64 13.37 -1.86
N GLY A 292 8.86 13.73 -2.25
CA GLY A 292 9.06 14.80 -3.22
C GLY A 292 8.36 14.49 -4.55
N VAL A 293 8.41 13.23 -5.01
CA VAL A 293 7.77 12.81 -6.27
C VAL A 293 6.99 11.50 -6.09
N VAL A 294 5.81 11.42 -6.71
CA VAL A 294 5.11 10.15 -6.97
C VAL A 294 5.06 9.93 -8.48
N MET A 295 5.36 8.72 -8.96
CA MET A 295 5.41 8.41 -10.39
C MET A 295 4.49 7.26 -10.75
N TYR A 296 3.97 7.29 -11.97
CA TYR A 296 3.14 6.23 -12.54
C TYR A 296 3.42 6.13 -14.05
N PRO A 297 4.03 5.03 -14.54
CA PRO A 297 4.23 4.82 -15.97
C PRO A 297 2.87 4.76 -16.68
N LEU A 298 2.64 5.58 -17.71
CA LEU A 298 1.40 5.54 -18.48
C LEU A 298 1.53 4.61 -19.70
N SER A 299 2.71 4.58 -20.30
CA SER A 299 3.07 3.77 -21.47
C SER A 299 4.58 3.54 -21.51
N PRO A 300 5.11 2.76 -22.46
CA PRO A 300 6.55 2.64 -22.68
C PRO A 300 7.27 3.97 -22.99
N SER A 301 6.55 5.05 -23.32
CA SER A 301 7.08 6.37 -23.72
C SER A 301 6.52 7.54 -22.91
N ASN A 302 5.66 7.29 -21.92
CA ASN A 302 5.01 8.34 -21.15
C ASN A 302 5.04 8.01 -19.67
N LEU A 303 5.50 8.95 -18.87
CA LEU A 303 5.56 8.86 -17.42
C LEU A 303 4.71 9.97 -16.82
N LEU A 304 3.74 9.63 -15.98
CA LEU A 304 3.08 10.61 -15.13
C LEU A 304 3.92 10.83 -13.88
N VAL A 305 4.16 12.09 -13.54
CA VAL A 305 4.92 12.52 -12.37
C VAL A 305 4.10 13.51 -11.58
N LEU A 306 3.87 13.23 -10.31
CA LEU A 306 3.13 14.05 -9.35
C LEU A 306 4.12 14.61 -8.34
N PHE A 307 4.57 15.84 -8.57
CA PHE A 307 5.48 16.55 -7.68
C PHE A 307 4.74 17.01 -6.42
N HIS A 308 5.45 17.06 -5.30
CA HIS A 308 4.97 17.72 -4.09
C HIS A 308 4.47 19.14 -4.42
N ALA A 309 3.44 19.62 -3.71
CA ALA A 309 2.77 20.89 -4.05
C ALA A 309 3.73 22.10 -4.08
N GLU A 310 4.80 22.02 -3.29
CA GLU A 310 5.84 23.05 -3.17
C GLU A 310 6.97 22.91 -4.21
N MET A 311 7.06 21.78 -4.91
CA MET A 311 8.05 21.55 -5.95
C MET A 311 7.61 22.16 -7.28
N ARG A 312 8.57 22.76 -7.98
CA ARG A 312 8.43 23.21 -9.37
C ARG A 312 9.53 22.56 -10.20
N PRO A 313 9.23 21.50 -10.98
CA PRO A 313 10.26 20.87 -11.80
C PRO A 313 10.83 21.86 -12.82
N LEU A 314 12.14 21.78 -13.07
CA LEU A 314 12.81 22.59 -14.08
C LEU A 314 12.95 21.86 -15.42
N GLY A 315 12.90 22.65 -16.49
CA GLY A 315 13.16 22.19 -17.86
C GLY A 315 11.93 21.59 -18.55
N PRO A 316 12.11 21.12 -19.80
CA PRO A 316 11.03 20.55 -20.59
C PRO A 316 10.56 19.20 -20.04
N PRO A 317 9.28 18.83 -20.19
CA PRO A 317 8.73 17.54 -19.77
C PRO A 317 9.11 16.41 -20.75
N VAL A 318 10.40 16.28 -21.04
CA VAL A 318 10.98 15.27 -21.93
C VAL A 318 12.19 14.68 -21.22
N LEU A 319 12.19 13.38 -20.96
CA LEU A 319 13.30 12.66 -20.37
C LEU A 319 14.28 12.21 -21.44
N ASP A 320 15.57 12.28 -21.15
CA ASP A 320 16.59 11.64 -21.99
C ASP A 320 16.75 10.14 -21.66
N HIS A 321 17.70 9.47 -22.33
CA HIS A 321 17.98 8.05 -22.10
C HIS A 321 18.55 7.74 -20.71
N VAL A 322 19.35 8.65 -20.14
CA VAL A 322 19.96 8.49 -18.82
C VAL A 322 18.89 8.63 -17.76
N GLU A 323 18.11 9.72 -17.82
CA GLU A 323 16.97 9.98 -16.94
C GLU A 323 15.97 8.81 -17.00
N THR A 324 15.65 8.30 -18.19
CA THR A 324 14.76 7.14 -18.34
C THR A 324 15.33 5.86 -17.71
N ALA A 325 16.65 5.66 -17.78
CA ALA A 325 17.30 4.51 -17.15
C ALA A 325 17.28 4.62 -15.61
N GLU A 326 17.45 5.82 -15.06
CA GLU A 326 17.31 6.10 -13.62
C GLU A 326 15.88 5.82 -13.14
N ILE A 327 14.86 6.30 -13.89
CA ILE A 327 13.45 6.00 -13.61
C ILE A 327 13.16 4.50 -13.63
N ASN A 328 13.64 3.80 -14.66
CA ASN A 328 13.46 2.35 -14.75
C ASN A 328 14.07 1.63 -13.54
N ARG A 329 15.22 2.10 -13.03
CA ARG A 329 15.83 1.54 -11.81
C ARG A 329 14.95 1.74 -10.59
N GLU A 330 14.35 2.93 -10.40
CA GLU A 330 13.43 3.17 -9.28
C GLU A 330 12.13 2.35 -9.40
N ILE A 331 11.61 2.16 -10.62
CA ILE A 331 10.42 1.31 -10.84
C ILE A 331 10.71 -0.15 -10.46
N LEU A 332 11.88 -0.67 -10.85
CA LEU A 332 12.32 -2.01 -10.44
C LEU A 332 12.53 -2.08 -8.93
N ALA A 333 13.09 -1.01 -8.34
CA ALA A 333 13.29 -0.96 -6.90
C ALA A 333 11.95 -0.89 -6.12
N GLY A 334 10.91 -0.34 -6.73
CA GLY A 334 9.56 -0.32 -6.16
C GLY A 334 8.76 -1.61 -6.33
N ALA A 335 9.15 -2.47 -7.28
CA ALA A 335 8.45 -3.72 -7.59
C ALA A 335 8.42 -4.68 -6.39
N SER A 336 7.26 -5.31 -6.16
CA SER A 336 7.12 -6.35 -5.14
C SER A 336 7.70 -7.68 -5.60
N GLN A 337 7.48 -8.03 -6.87
CA GLN A 337 7.97 -9.28 -7.45
C GLN A 337 8.23 -9.17 -8.95
N TRP A 338 7.34 -8.50 -9.69
CA TRP A 338 7.34 -8.54 -11.15
C TRP A 338 7.57 -7.17 -11.79
N ALA A 339 8.36 -7.17 -12.85
CA ALA A 339 8.50 -6.06 -13.78
C ALA A 339 7.96 -6.47 -15.16
N PHE A 340 7.45 -5.48 -15.91
CA PHE A 340 6.82 -5.65 -17.21
C PHE A 340 7.44 -4.69 -18.22
N GLU A 341 7.75 -5.21 -19.40
CA GLU A 341 8.28 -4.42 -20.52
C GLU A 341 7.85 -5.01 -21.87
N ARG A 342 8.10 -4.27 -22.96
CA ARG A 342 7.83 -4.77 -24.31
C ARG A 342 8.68 -6.02 -24.62
N PRO A 343 8.14 -7.05 -25.31
CA PRO A 343 8.90 -8.24 -25.70
C PRO A 343 10.23 -7.97 -26.41
N SER A 344 10.31 -6.95 -27.26
CA SER A 344 11.52 -6.53 -27.96
C SER A 344 12.61 -5.92 -27.06
N ARG A 345 12.29 -5.62 -25.80
CA ARG A 345 13.19 -5.05 -24.80
C ARG A 345 13.64 -6.12 -23.80
N ASN A 346 14.67 -5.78 -23.04
CA ASN A 346 15.25 -6.64 -22.00
C ASN A 346 15.91 -5.79 -20.89
N ILE A 347 15.36 -4.60 -20.63
CA ILE A 347 15.88 -3.61 -19.69
C ILE A 347 15.74 -4.14 -18.26
N ALA A 348 14.56 -4.67 -17.91
CA ALA A 348 14.28 -5.16 -16.56
C ALA A 348 15.22 -6.30 -16.14
N LYS A 349 15.62 -7.15 -17.08
CA LYS A 349 16.58 -8.24 -16.82
C LYS A 349 18.01 -7.74 -16.62
N GLY A 350 18.40 -6.68 -17.34
CA GLY A 350 19.76 -6.14 -17.33
C GLY A 350 20.04 -5.19 -16.16
N LEU A 351 19.00 -4.54 -15.63
CA LEU A 351 19.12 -3.68 -14.46
C LEU A 351 19.16 -4.52 -13.18
N ARG A 352 20.03 -4.12 -12.25
CA ARG A 352 20.15 -4.71 -10.92
C ARG A 352 19.63 -3.74 -9.88
N VAL A 353 18.84 -4.28 -8.95
CA VAL A 353 18.42 -3.63 -7.71
C VAL A 353 18.66 -4.64 -6.58
N PRO A 354 18.88 -4.20 -5.33
CA PRO A 354 18.98 -5.13 -4.21
C PRO A 354 17.68 -5.93 -4.03
N PRO A 355 17.71 -7.09 -3.35
CA PRO A 355 16.52 -7.90 -3.10
C PRO A 355 15.50 -7.14 -2.23
N VAL A 356 14.22 -7.56 -2.26
CA VAL A 356 13.21 -7.01 -1.35
C VAL A 356 13.67 -7.22 0.10
N PRO A 357 13.59 -6.20 0.97
CA PRO A 357 13.85 -6.38 2.40
C PRO A 357 12.99 -7.50 3.00
N GLU A 358 13.59 -8.35 3.83
CA GLU A 358 12.88 -9.48 4.45
C GLU A 358 11.67 -9.02 5.26
N LYS A 359 11.81 -7.90 5.97
CA LYS A 359 10.73 -7.26 6.71
C LYS A 359 10.14 -6.12 5.88
N PRO A 360 8.84 -6.14 5.56
CA PRO A 360 8.19 -5.06 4.82
C PRO A 360 8.06 -3.78 5.66
N PHE A 361 8.34 -3.87 6.95
CA PHE A 361 8.14 -2.81 7.92
C PHE A 361 9.19 -2.93 9.04
N LEU A 362 9.79 -1.81 9.46
CA LEU A 362 10.76 -1.74 10.55
C LEU A 362 10.25 -0.84 11.68
N ARG A 363 10.60 -1.22 12.91
CA ARG A 363 10.32 -0.44 14.13
C ARG A 363 11.63 0.01 14.76
N GLU A 364 11.70 1.30 15.06
CA GLU A 364 12.73 1.93 15.87
C GLU A 364 12.16 2.37 17.22
N GLY A 365 12.90 2.13 18.31
CA GLY A 365 12.58 2.65 19.63
C GLY A 365 12.74 1.63 20.78
N PRO A 366 12.36 2.03 22.01
CA PRO A 366 11.71 3.30 22.33
C PRO A 366 12.63 4.50 22.04
N LEU A 367 12.09 5.52 21.38
CA LEU A 367 12.81 6.76 21.10
C LEU A 367 12.86 7.63 22.37
N PRO A 368 13.91 8.44 22.56
CA PRO A 368 13.97 9.41 23.64
C PRO A 368 12.72 10.29 23.64
N GLN A 369 12.03 10.37 24.77
CA GLN A 369 10.91 11.28 24.94
C GLN A 369 11.35 12.55 25.66
N VAL A 370 10.58 13.62 25.53
CA VAL A 370 10.72 14.81 26.39
C VAL A 370 10.50 14.40 27.84
N ASP A 371 11.33 14.90 28.75
CA ASP A 371 11.24 14.59 30.18
C ASP A 371 9.81 14.71 30.71
N GLY A 372 9.33 13.66 31.38
CA GLY A 372 7.98 13.61 31.96
C GLY A 372 6.89 12.97 31.09
N ALA A 373 7.22 12.50 29.88
CA ALA A 373 6.25 11.77 29.07
C ALA A 373 6.04 10.33 29.61
N GLU A 374 4.77 9.95 29.82
CA GLU A 374 4.38 8.68 30.46
C GLU A 374 4.29 7.49 29.48
N SER A 375 4.72 7.66 28.23
CA SER A 375 4.51 6.67 27.16
C SER A 375 5.83 6.17 26.57
N GLU A 376 5.81 5.13 25.75
CA GLU A 376 6.96 4.75 24.93
C GLU A 376 6.67 5.23 23.50
N LEU A 377 7.62 5.94 22.87
CA LEU A 377 7.48 6.39 21.48
C LEU A 377 8.22 5.41 20.58
N TYR A 378 7.54 4.92 19.55
CA TYR A 378 8.15 4.07 18.53
C TYR A 378 7.97 4.73 17.17
N ARG A 379 9.04 4.71 16.37
CA ARG A 379 8.99 5.11 14.96
C ARG A 379 8.84 3.88 14.10
N TYR A 380 8.02 4.04 13.08
CA TYR A 380 7.61 2.98 12.18
C TYR A 380 7.88 3.46 10.75
N PHE A 381 8.67 2.71 9.98
CA PHE A 381 8.98 3.06 8.60
C PHE A 381 9.06 1.83 7.70
N ARG A 382 8.95 2.07 6.39
CA ARG A 382 9.01 1.04 5.36
C ARG A 382 10.40 1.08 4.73
N PRO A 383 11.18 0.00 4.80
CA PRO A 383 12.47 -0.01 4.14
C PRO A 383 12.31 -0.02 2.61
N THR A 384 13.27 0.58 1.91
CA THR A 384 13.42 0.37 0.46
C THR A 384 14.42 -0.76 0.21
N ARG A 385 14.52 -1.23 -1.03
CA ARG A 385 15.61 -2.12 -1.44
C ARG A 385 17.00 -1.50 -1.23
N TRP A 386 17.10 -0.18 -1.15
CA TRP A 386 18.37 0.51 -0.93
C TRP A 386 18.80 0.57 0.55
N GLN A 387 18.07 -0.06 1.48
CA GLN A 387 18.32 0.07 2.93
C GLN A 387 19.75 -0.28 3.37
N ASP A 388 20.32 -1.32 2.78
CA ASP A 388 21.63 -1.86 3.15
C ASP A 388 22.66 -1.65 2.02
N ASP A 389 22.31 -0.84 1.01
CA ASP A 389 23.16 -0.60 -0.15
C ASP A 389 23.99 0.66 0.06
N ALA A 390 25.26 0.47 0.42
CA ALA A 390 26.24 1.56 0.55
C ALA A 390 26.43 2.36 -0.76
N TRP A 391 26.02 1.80 -1.90
CA TRP A 391 26.12 2.40 -3.23
C TRP A 391 24.75 2.71 -3.82
N ALA A 392 23.75 2.97 -2.97
CA ALA A 392 22.45 3.45 -3.41
C ALA A 392 22.62 4.61 -4.41
N PRO A 393 21.95 4.57 -5.58
CA PRO A 393 22.13 5.58 -6.59
C PRO A 393 21.64 6.95 -6.10
N PRO A 394 22.12 8.05 -6.71
CA PRO A 394 21.53 9.36 -6.48
C PRO A 394 20.04 9.36 -6.85
N TRP A 395 19.31 10.36 -6.37
CA TRP A 395 17.92 10.57 -6.75
C TRP A 395 17.79 10.74 -8.28
N PRO A 396 16.80 10.09 -8.92
CA PRO A 396 16.69 10.12 -10.36
C PRO A 396 16.34 11.52 -10.86
N VAL A 397 16.74 11.84 -12.09
CA VAL A 397 16.39 13.09 -12.80
C VAL A 397 16.80 14.31 -11.96
N ALA A 398 18.10 14.55 -11.85
CA ALA A 398 18.69 15.57 -10.98
C ALA A 398 17.98 16.94 -11.01
N ARG A 399 17.51 17.37 -12.20
CA ARG A 399 16.82 18.66 -12.39
C ARG A 399 15.44 18.77 -11.75
N TRP A 400 14.82 17.66 -11.32
CA TRP A 400 13.57 17.70 -10.54
C TRP A 400 13.76 18.34 -9.17
N TRP A 401 14.97 18.26 -8.62
CA TRP A 401 15.25 18.60 -7.23
C TRP A 401 15.85 19.99 -7.04
N HIS A 402 15.87 20.81 -8.08
CA HIS A 402 16.46 22.13 -7.98
C HIS A 402 15.66 23.02 -7.01
N GLY A 403 16.33 23.49 -5.96
CA GLY A 403 15.71 24.30 -4.90
C GLY A 403 14.89 23.48 -3.89
N TRP A 404 14.91 22.15 -3.99
CA TRP A 404 14.37 21.26 -2.97
C TRP A 404 15.47 20.97 -1.95
N TRP A 405 15.28 21.48 -0.74
CA TRP A 405 16.19 21.24 0.38
C TRP A 405 15.40 20.58 1.49
N ALA A 406 15.87 19.45 2.02
CA ALA A 406 15.19 18.78 3.14
C ALA A 406 15.07 19.67 4.39
N GLU A 407 15.90 20.70 4.53
CA GLU A 407 15.80 21.71 5.60
C GLU A 407 14.46 22.48 5.58
N GLN A 408 13.74 22.50 4.45
CA GLN A 408 12.39 23.10 4.36
C GLN A 408 11.31 22.22 4.98
N PHE A 409 11.61 20.94 5.22
CA PHE A 409 10.72 19.98 5.86
C PHE A 409 11.51 19.23 6.92
N PRO A 410 11.90 19.89 8.03
CA PRO A 410 12.62 19.22 9.10
C PRO A 410 11.82 17.99 9.49
N ARG A 411 12.46 16.81 9.44
CA ARG A 411 11.80 15.58 9.87
C ARG A 411 11.38 15.80 11.32
N LEU A 412 10.27 15.19 11.74
CA LEU A 412 9.93 15.13 13.17
C LEU A 412 11.08 14.58 14.03
N ALA A 413 11.97 13.77 13.43
CA ALA A 413 13.18 13.24 14.06
C ALA A 413 14.36 14.23 14.13
N ASP A 414 14.39 15.24 13.26
CA ASP A 414 15.44 16.28 13.22
C ASP A 414 15.06 17.51 14.06
N MET A 415 13.82 17.56 14.58
CA MET A 415 13.40 18.58 15.53
C MET A 415 13.92 18.23 16.92
N SER A 416 14.87 19.02 17.42
CA SER A 416 15.27 18.93 18.82
C SER A 416 14.12 19.42 19.71
N PRO A 417 13.98 18.91 20.96
CA PRO A 417 13.02 19.45 21.92
C PRO A 417 13.26 20.94 22.16
N GLY A 418 12.50 21.81 21.47
CA GLY A 418 12.64 23.26 21.53
C GLY A 418 12.64 23.97 20.18
N ASP A 419 12.83 23.24 19.07
CA ASP A 419 12.79 23.84 17.73
C ASP A 419 11.35 24.22 17.39
N LYS A 420 11.04 25.52 17.47
CA LYS A 420 9.82 26.07 16.90
C LYS A 420 10.01 26.11 15.39
N VAL A 421 9.16 25.40 14.65
CA VAL A 421 9.02 25.61 13.20
C VAL A 421 8.70 27.09 13.00
N ASP A 422 9.65 27.86 12.47
CA ASP A 422 9.38 29.25 12.09
C ASP A 422 8.49 29.21 10.85
N THR A 423 7.18 29.28 11.08
CA THR A 423 6.15 29.24 10.04
C THR A 423 6.04 30.57 9.29
N ARG A 424 6.92 31.55 9.56
CA ARG A 424 6.93 32.81 8.82
C ARG A 424 7.48 32.54 7.42
N PRO A 425 6.72 32.83 6.34
CA PRO A 425 7.30 32.81 5.02
C PRO A 425 8.40 33.86 4.99
N GLU A 426 9.62 33.44 4.67
CA GLU A 426 10.80 34.29 4.53
C GLU A 426 10.52 35.37 3.47
N ARG A 427 9.98 36.49 3.93
CA ARG A 427 9.89 37.75 3.20
C ARG A 427 10.88 38.70 3.84
N GLU A 428 12.08 38.73 3.29
CA GLU A 428 12.73 39.99 2.94
C GLU A 428 13.79 39.72 1.87
N ARG A 429 13.39 39.89 0.60
CA ARG A 429 14.36 40.14 -0.45
C ARG A 429 15.08 41.44 -0.08
N GLN A 430 16.36 41.35 0.23
CA GLN A 430 17.21 42.53 0.41
C GLN A 430 17.02 43.48 -0.79
N PRO A 431 16.81 44.79 -0.55
CA PRO A 431 16.69 45.74 -1.65
C PRO A 431 18.01 45.78 -2.43
N VAL A 432 17.91 45.53 -3.74
CA VAL A 432 19.01 45.72 -4.69
C VAL A 432 19.49 47.17 -4.57
N PRO A 433 20.79 47.43 -4.32
CA PRO A 433 21.28 48.79 -4.20
C PRO A 433 21.09 49.51 -5.54
N THR A 434 20.23 50.53 -5.54
CA THR A 434 20.07 51.45 -6.66
C THR A 434 21.41 52.11 -6.97
N ARG A 435 21.96 51.85 -8.16
CA ARG A 435 23.09 52.60 -8.72
C ARG A 435 22.75 54.10 -8.72
N LYS A 436 23.35 54.86 -7.81
CA LYS A 436 23.37 56.32 -7.89
C LYS A 436 24.15 56.71 -9.14
N GLY A 437 23.47 57.40 -10.04
CA GLY A 437 24.07 57.96 -11.26
C GLY A 437 25.21 58.91 -10.92
N ARG A 438 26.33 58.76 -11.63
CA ARG A 438 27.29 59.84 -11.83
C ARG A 438 26.74 60.75 -12.91
N ARG A 439 26.40 61.98 -12.53
CA ARG A 439 26.36 63.13 -13.43
C ARG A 439 27.62 63.96 -13.21
N ARG A 440 28.16 64.44 -14.33
CA ARG A 440 29.34 65.30 -14.56
C ARG A 440 30.64 64.55 -14.78
#